data_AF-A0A7S0I110-F1
#
_entry.id   AF-A0A7S0I110-F1
#
_cell.length_a   1.000
_cell.length_b   1.000
_cell.length_c   1.000
_cell.angle_alpha   90.00
_cell.angle_beta   90.00
_cell.angle_gamma   90.00
#
_symmetry.space_group_name_H-M   'P 1'
#
loop_
_entity.id
_entity.type
_entity.pdbx_description
1 polymer ?
#
loop_
_entity_poly.entity_id
_entity_poly.type
_entity_poly.pdbx_seq_one_letter_code
_entity_poly.pdbx_strand_id
1 'polypeptide(L)'
;MRRALLLRPPQLPPRLAAARRALSSPALAPGVLTTHYKKKDRAEDPRWEGIDMERFADEATDLLIVGGGPAGLSAAIRFKQLCNEQGLDYRVTLLEKASGLGEHTLSGAVLEPRALDELIPDWKERGAPLHTPVEADRAGFLTET
;
A
#
# COMPACT_ATOMS: atom_id res chain seq x y z
N MET A 1 53.30 47.28 -45.39
CA MET A 1 53.20 46.42 -44.19
C MET A 1 51.74 46.17 -43.83
N ARG A 2 51.14 45.03 -44.19
CA ARG A 2 49.98 44.44 -43.50
C ARG A 2 50.02 42.92 -43.71
N ARG A 3 50.34 42.16 -42.65
CA ARG A 3 50.25 40.69 -42.62
C ARG A 3 48.78 40.32 -42.44
N ALA A 4 48.20 39.56 -43.36
CA ALA A 4 46.91 38.92 -43.15
C ALA A 4 47.10 37.73 -42.20
N LEU A 5 46.48 37.78 -41.02
CA LEU A 5 46.36 36.62 -40.13
C LEU A 5 45.33 35.64 -40.73
N LEU A 6 45.80 34.47 -41.16
CA LEU A 6 44.95 33.31 -41.43
C LEU A 6 44.55 32.70 -40.09
N LEU A 7 43.32 32.97 -39.63
CA LEU A 7 42.72 32.27 -38.50
C LEU A 7 42.33 30.86 -38.93
N ARG A 8 42.91 29.85 -38.26
CA ARG A 8 42.61 28.43 -38.47
C ARG A 8 41.20 28.13 -37.91
N PRO A 9 40.32 27.44 -38.64
CA PRO A 9 39.00 27.10 -38.12
C PRO A 9 39.10 26.18 -36.90
N PRO A 10 38.19 26.30 -35.92
CA PRO A 10 38.22 25.48 -34.71
C PRO A 10 38.01 24.02 -35.07
N GLN A 11 38.83 23.13 -34.50
CA GLN A 11 38.64 21.69 -34.61
C GLN A 11 37.42 21.29 -33.77
N LEU A 12 36.41 20.72 -34.41
CA LEU A 12 35.27 20.09 -33.72
C LEU A 12 35.78 18.87 -32.94
N PRO A 13 35.40 18.69 -31.67
CA PRO A 13 35.78 17.51 -30.91
C PRO A 13 35.18 16.25 -31.54
N PRO A 14 35.83 15.08 -31.38
CA PRO A 14 35.31 13.83 -31.92
C PRO A 14 33.89 13.61 -31.39
N ARG A 15 32.97 13.27 -32.29
CA ARG A 15 31.59 12.93 -31.95
C ARG A 15 31.61 11.94 -30.79
N LEU A 16 31.13 12.36 -29.62
CA LEU A 16 30.72 11.45 -28.56
C LEU A 16 29.76 10.45 -29.21
N ALA A 17 30.23 9.22 -29.42
CA ALA A 17 29.34 8.11 -29.70
C ALA A 17 28.46 8.00 -28.47
N ALA A 18 27.26 8.57 -28.54
CA ALA A 18 26.26 8.40 -27.51
C ALA A 18 26.03 6.90 -27.39
N ALA A 19 26.63 6.30 -26.35
CA ALA A 19 26.32 4.94 -25.96
C ALA A 19 24.81 4.93 -25.74
N ARG A 20 24.07 4.32 -26.67
CA ARG A 20 22.67 4.01 -26.49
C ARG A 20 22.61 3.04 -25.32
N ARG A 21 22.55 3.55 -24.10
CA ARG A 21 22.07 2.78 -22.96
C ARG A 21 20.66 2.39 -23.37
N ALA A 22 20.50 1.11 -23.72
CA ALA A 22 19.18 0.55 -23.94
C ALA A 22 18.39 0.82 -22.65
N LEU A 23 17.42 1.72 -22.72
CA LEU A 23 16.54 2.08 -21.62
C LEU A 23 15.57 0.93 -21.27
N SER A 24 15.62 -0.17 -22.02
CA SER A 24 14.86 -1.37 -21.77
C SER A 24 15.67 -2.35 -20.91
N SER A 25 15.08 -2.79 -19.80
CA SER A 25 15.57 -3.97 -19.07
C SER A 25 15.79 -5.12 -20.05
N PRO A 26 16.85 -5.93 -19.90
CA PRO A 26 17.02 -7.13 -20.71
C PRO A 26 15.76 -7.99 -20.57
N ALA A 27 15.25 -8.49 -21.70
CA ALA A 27 14.13 -9.42 -21.69
C ALA A 27 14.48 -10.61 -20.78
N LEU A 28 13.54 -11.00 -19.92
CA LEU A 28 13.73 -12.12 -19.01
C LEU A 28 14.05 -13.39 -19.81
N ALA A 29 14.89 -14.25 -19.26
CA ALA A 29 15.16 -15.55 -19.85
C ALA A 29 13.84 -16.35 -20.03
N PRO A 30 13.69 -17.10 -21.13
CA PRO A 30 12.51 -17.94 -21.34
C PRO A 30 12.24 -18.86 -20.15
N GLY A 31 10.97 -18.99 -19.74
CA GLY A 31 10.57 -19.84 -18.61
C GLY A 31 10.62 -19.18 -17.23
N VAL A 32 11.06 -17.92 -17.13
CA VAL A 32 11.00 -17.18 -15.87
C VAL A 32 9.56 -16.71 -15.58
N LEU A 33 8.91 -17.36 -14.61
CA LEU A 33 7.55 -17.00 -14.17
C LEU A 33 7.51 -15.88 -13.13
N THR A 34 8.56 -15.70 -12.33
CA THR A 34 8.57 -14.76 -11.20
C THR A 34 9.85 -13.94 -11.13
N THR A 35 9.68 -12.65 -10.89
CA THR A 35 10.73 -11.66 -10.63
C THR A 35 10.57 -10.99 -9.27
N HIS A 36 9.55 -11.39 -8.51
CA HIS A 36 9.24 -10.78 -7.22
C HIS A 36 10.40 -10.93 -6.25
N TYR A 37 10.76 -9.84 -5.58
CA TYR A 37 11.95 -9.73 -4.74
C TYR A 37 11.97 -10.69 -3.54
N LYS A 38 10.80 -11.14 -3.07
CA LYS A 38 10.70 -12.19 -2.04
C LYS A 38 11.13 -13.58 -2.53
N LYS A 39 11.25 -13.79 -3.84
CA LYS A 39 11.71 -15.05 -4.45
C LYS A 39 13.08 -14.92 -5.09
N LYS A 40 13.44 -13.71 -5.55
CA LYS A 40 14.75 -13.37 -6.10
C LYS A 40 15.27 -12.18 -5.32
N ASP A 41 16.19 -12.42 -4.40
CA ASP A 41 16.68 -11.36 -3.54
C ASP A 41 17.32 -10.24 -4.40
N ARG A 42 17.01 -8.99 -4.04
CA ARG A 42 17.57 -7.82 -4.73
C ARG A 42 19.05 -7.66 -4.42
N ALA A 43 19.49 -8.12 -3.24
CA ALA A 43 20.90 -8.04 -2.85
C ALA A 43 21.83 -8.86 -3.75
N GLU A 44 21.32 -9.93 -4.36
CA GLU A 44 22.06 -10.81 -5.28
C GLU A 44 21.96 -10.36 -6.74
N ASP A 45 21.13 -9.35 -7.03
CA ASP A 45 20.79 -8.95 -8.39
C ASP A 45 21.58 -7.68 -8.78
N PRO A 46 22.50 -7.76 -9.77
CA PRO A 46 23.35 -6.63 -10.16
C PRO A 46 22.55 -5.42 -10.68
N ARG A 47 21.27 -5.61 -11.03
CA ARG A 47 20.38 -4.49 -11.41
C ARG A 47 20.09 -3.53 -10.26
N TRP A 48 20.32 -3.95 -9.01
CA TRP A 48 20.11 -3.15 -7.81
C TRP A 48 21.41 -2.57 -7.24
N GLU A 49 22.56 -2.78 -7.90
CA GLU A 49 23.84 -2.24 -7.46
C GLU A 49 23.82 -0.69 -7.43
N GLY A 50 24.24 -0.12 -6.31
CA GLY A 50 24.25 1.34 -6.10
C GLY A 50 22.88 1.97 -5.80
N ILE A 51 21.81 1.18 -5.68
CA ILE A 51 20.52 1.68 -5.21
C ILE A 51 20.53 1.73 -3.68
N ASP A 52 20.29 2.93 -3.14
CA ASP A 52 20.09 3.12 -1.71
C ASP A 52 18.74 2.51 -1.28
N MET A 53 18.79 1.62 -0.31
CA MET A 53 17.65 0.87 0.22
C MET A 53 17.24 1.35 1.61
N GLU A 54 17.81 2.46 2.10
CA GLU A 54 17.40 3.10 3.34
C GLU A 54 15.90 3.45 3.28
N ARG A 55 15.19 3.13 4.36
CA ARG A 55 13.76 3.38 4.49
C ARG A 55 13.55 4.39 5.60
N PHE A 56 12.70 5.37 5.33
CA PHE A 56 12.18 6.23 6.38
C PHE A 56 11.48 5.38 7.46
N ALA A 57 11.82 5.64 8.72
CA ALA A 57 11.17 5.08 9.89
C ALA A 57 10.38 6.19 10.61
N ASP A 58 9.12 5.93 10.91
CA ASP A 58 8.27 6.83 11.70
C ASP A 58 8.30 6.38 13.17
N GLU A 59 9.25 6.91 13.92
CA GLU A 59 9.48 6.59 15.34
C GLU A 59 8.37 7.10 16.27
N ALA A 60 7.45 7.94 15.78
CA ALA A 60 6.38 8.51 16.60
C ALA A 60 5.10 7.64 16.66
N THR A 61 5.05 6.48 15.98
CA THR A 61 3.89 5.58 16.05
C THR A 61 3.98 4.67 17.28
N ASP A 62 3.03 4.80 18.22
CA ASP A 62 2.95 3.95 19.41
C ASP A 62 2.23 2.62 19.13
N LEU A 63 1.21 2.65 18.27
CA LEU A 63 0.44 1.48 17.87
C LEU A 63 0.28 1.44 16.34
N LEU A 64 0.81 0.38 15.73
CA LEU A 64 0.63 0.08 14.31
C LEU A 64 -0.41 -1.02 14.12
N ILE A 65 -1.44 -0.75 13.32
CA ILE A 65 -2.47 -1.72 12.92
C ILE A 65 -2.37 -1.94 11.41
N VAL A 66 -2.22 -3.21 11.00
CA VAL A 66 -2.16 -3.59 9.58
C VAL A 66 -3.50 -4.22 9.17
N GLY A 67 -4.25 -3.50 8.33
CA GLY A 67 -5.56 -3.87 7.83
C GLY A 67 -6.67 -2.94 8.34
N GLY A 68 -7.37 -2.27 7.43
CA GLY A 68 -8.50 -1.38 7.68
C GLY A 68 -9.86 -2.06 7.59
N GLY A 69 -9.94 -3.35 7.90
CA GLY A 69 -11.19 -4.09 8.01
C GLY A 69 -11.89 -3.89 9.37
N PRO A 70 -13.01 -4.60 9.62
CA PRO A 70 -13.78 -4.46 10.86
C PRO A 70 -12.93 -4.64 12.12
N ALA A 71 -12.06 -5.65 12.16
CA ALA A 71 -11.21 -5.91 13.31
C ALA A 71 -10.17 -4.79 13.57
N GLY A 72 -9.46 -4.36 12.52
CA GLY A 72 -8.43 -3.33 12.65
C GLY A 72 -9.00 -1.95 13.00
N LEU A 73 -10.13 -1.57 12.37
CA LEU A 73 -10.84 -0.35 12.73
C LEU A 73 -11.40 -0.42 14.15
N SER A 74 -11.96 -1.57 14.56
CA SER A 74 -12.47 -1.74 15.94
C SER A 74 -11.36 -1.60 16.98
N ALA A 75 -10.19 -2.19 16.73
CA ALA A 75 -9.04 -2.06 17.60
C ALA A 75 -8.55 -0.61 17.69
N ALA A 76 -8.43 0.09 16.56
CA ALA A 76 -8.02 1.49 16.50
C ALA A 76 -8.97 2.40 17.28
N ILE A 77 -10.28 2.25 17.04
CA ILE A 77 -11.34 3.02 17.69
C ILE A 77 -11.32 2.77 19.20
N ARG A 78 -11.34 1.51 19.62
CA ARG A 78 -11.39 1.17 21.06
C ARG A 78 -10.15 1.64 21.79
N PHE A 79 -8.97 1.51 21.18
CA PHE A 79 -7.74 2.00 21.77
C PHE A 79 -7.80 3.52 21.98
N LYS A 80 -8.19 4.31 20.96
CA LYS A 80 -8.28 5.78 21.15
C LYS A 80 -9.38 6.19 22.13
N GLN A 81 -10.49 5.46 22.21
CA GLN A 81 -11.48 5.69 23.28
C GLN A 81 -10.85 5.52 24.67
N LEU A 82 -10.15 4.41 24.92
CA LEU A 82 -9.45 4.14 26.19
C LEU A 82 -8.37 5.19 26.50
N CYS A 83 -7.61 5.63 25.49
CA CYS A 83 -6.63 6.70 25.66
C CYS A 83 -7.30 8.00 26.12
N ASN A 84 -8.39 8.39 25.47
CA ASN A 84 -9.13 9.60 25.81
C ASN A 84 -9.73 9.53 27.21
N GLU A 85 -10.27 8.37 27.61
CA GLU A 85 -10.78 8.12 28.97
C GLU A 85 -9.70 8.30 30.05
N GLN A 86 -8.45 7.93 29.73
CA GLN A 86 -7.30 8.02 30.65
C GLN A 86 -6.48 9.32 30.49
N GLY A 87 -6.85 10.20 29.57
CA GLY A 87 -6.08 11.42 29.26
C GLY A 87 -4.69 11.14 28.68
N LEU A 88 -4.50 10.00 28.02
CA LEU A 88 -3.25 9.60 27.38
C LEU A 88 -3.27 9.98 25.90
N ASP A 89 -2.14 10.47 25.40
CA ASP A 89 -1.98 10.77 23.97
C ASP A 89 -1.01 9.79 23.31
N TYR A 90 -1.58 8.74 22.74
CA TYR A 90 -0.87 7.78 21.89
C TYR A 90 -1.25 7.97 20.41
N ARG A 91 -0.25 7.90 19.54
CA ARG A 91 -0.40 7.92 18.09
C ARG A 91 -0.68 6.52 17.55
N VAL A 92 -1.84 6.38 16.92
CA VAL A 92 -2.26 5.14 16.24
C VAL A 92 -2.13 5.32 14.74
N THR A 93 -1.39 4.42 14.10
CA THR A 93 -1.25 4.35 12.64
C THR A 93 -1.95 3.10 12.13
N LEU A 94 -2.93 3.26 11.25
CA LEU A 94 -3.62 2.17 10.58
C LEU A 94 -3.23 2.16 9.10
N LEU A 95 -2.76 1.01 8.61
CA LEU A 95 -2.35 0.82 7.22
C LEU A 95 -3.34 -0.09 6.49
N GLU A 96 -3.88 0.36 5.37
CA GLU A 96 -4.75 -0.42 4.49
C GLU A 96 -4.17 -0.45 3.07
N LYS A 97 -4.28 -1.59 2.39
CA LYS A 97 -3.80 -1.78 1.01
C LYS A 97 -4.75 -1.21 -0.03
N ALA A 98 -6.05 -1.22 0.27
CA ALA A 98 -7.08 -0.63 -0.56
C ALA A 98 -6.85 0.87 -0.78
N SER A 99 -7.29 1.40 -1.92
CA SER A 99 -7.22 2.84 -2.19
C SER A 99 -8.14 3.65 -1.26
N GLY A 100 -9.25 3.06 -0.84
CA GLY A 100 -10.14 3.57 0.20
C GLY A 100 -10.53 2.47 1.19
N LEU A 101 -10.93 2.87 2.41
CA LEU A 101 -11.44 1.94 3.41
C LEU A 101 -12.66 1.18 2.85
N GLY A 102 -12.64 -0.14 2.98
CA GLY A 102 -13.73 -1.01 2.54
C GLY A 102 -13.67 -1.51 1.10
N GLU A 103 -12.81 -0.96 0.23
CA GLU A 103 -12.81 -1.36 -1.20
C GLU A 103 -12.27 -2.78 -1.46
N HIS A 104 -11.52 -3.35 -0.51
CA HIS A 104 -11.13 -4.76 -0.52
C HIS A 104 -11.96 -5.63 0.43
N THR A 105 -12.99 -5.09 1.07
CA THR A 105 -13.87 -5.87 1.96
C THR A 105 -14.90 -6.63 1.12
N LEU A 106 -14.93 -7.96 1.26
CA LEU A 106 -15.92 -8.82 0.63
C LEU A 106 -16.57 -9.70 1.70
N SER A 107 -17.91 -9.65 1.79
CA SER A 107 -18.68 -10.45 2.75
C SER A 107 -20.13 -10.59 2.29
N GLY A 108 -20.81 -11.67 2.71
CA GLY A 108 -22.27 -11.75 2.64
C GLY A 108 -22.98 -10.85 3.65
N ALA A 109 -22.22 -10.33 4.64
CA ALA A 109 -22.59 -9.24 5.53
C ALA A 109 -23.90 -9.42 6.35
N VAL A 110 -24.21 -10.66 6.77
CA VAL A 110 -25.14 -10.88 7.87
C VAL A 110 -24.38 -10.59 9.17
N LEU A 111 -24.76 -9.51 9.86
CA LEU A 111 -24.04 -8.97 11.00
C LEU A 111 -24.86 -9.13 12.28
N GLU A 112 -24.22 -9.68 13.32
CA GLU A 112 -24.74 -9.60 14.68
C GLU A 112 -24.29 -8.24 15.28
N PRO A 113 -25.24 -7.41 15.80
CA PRO A 113 -24.95 -6.01 16.11
C PRO A 113 -24.28 -5.77 17.47
N ARG A 114 -24.18 -6.77 18.37
CA ARG A 114 -23.67 -6.59 19.74
C ARG A 114 -22.28 -5.99 19.78
N ALA A 115 -21.38 -6.42 18.89
CA ALA A 115 -20.03 -5.86 18.84
C ALA A 115 -20.03 -4.35 18.48
N LEU A 116 -20.99 -3.93 17.66
CA LEU A 116 -21.16 -2.52 17.31
C LEU A 116 -21.84 -1.75 18.45
N ASP A 117 -22.82 -2.36 19.13
CA ASP A 117 -23.45 -1.80 20.34
C ASP A 117 -22.43 -1.57 21.47
N GLU A 118 -21.47 -2.49 21.63
CA GLU A 118 -20.40 -2.37 22.62
C GLU A 118 -19.35 -1.31 22.24
N LEU A 119 -18.98 -1.21 20.96
CA LEU A 119 -17.93 -0.30 20.49
C LEU A 119 -18.41 1.14 20.25
N ILE A 120 -19.61 1.29 19.69
CA ILE A 120 -20.23 2.56 19.29
C ILE A 120 -21.72 2.51 19.66
N PRO A 121 -22.09 2.70 20.93
CA PRO A 121 -23.48 2.51 21.39
C PRO A 121 -24.53 3.36 20.66
N ASP A 122 -24.11 4.50 20.11
CA ASP A 122 -24.91 5.48 19.37
C ASP A 122 -24.78 5.35 17.84
N TRP A 123 -24.39 4.17 17.33
CA TRP A 123 -24.14 3.96 15.90
C TRP A 123 -25.36 4.23 15.02
N LYS A 124 -26.57 4.02 15.54
CA LYS A 124 -27.85 4.22 14.81
C LYS A 124 -28.07 5.70 14.53
N GLU A 125 -27.92 6.54 15.56
CA GLU A 125 -28.05 7.99 15.50
C GLU A 125 -26.96 8.61 14.62
N ARG A 126 -25.78 8.00 14.59
CA ARG A 126 -24.66 8.40 13.74
C ARG A 126 -24.79 7.96 12.28
N GLY A 127 -25.85 7.23 11.93
CA GLY A 127 -26.19 6.86 10.56
C GLY A 127 -25.39 5.68 10.00
N ALA A 128 -25.00 4.71 10.83
CA ALA A 128 -24.37 3.50 10.30
C ALA A 128 -25.33 2.73 9.37
N PRO A 129 -24.85 2.14 8.26
CA PRO A 129 -25.70 1.65 7.17
C PRO A 129 -26.31 0.25 7.41
N LEU A 130 -26.87 0.00 8.60
CA LEU A 130 -27.55 -1.25 8.96
C LEU A 130 -29.07 -1.04 8.87
N HIS A 131 -29.61 -1.04 7.65
CA HIS A 131 -31.03 -0.73 7.39
C HIS A 131 -31.94 -1.95 7.27
N THR A 132 -31.36 -3.16 7.21
CA THR A 132 -32.09 -4.40 6.89
C THR A 132 -32.02 -5.36 8.09
N PRO A 133 -33.03 -5.36 8.98
CA PRO A 133 -33.11 -6.35 10.05
C PRO A 133 -33.37 -7.75 9.45
N VAL A 134 -32.77 -8.78 10.04
CA VAL A 134 -33.04 -10.17 9.67
C VAL A 134 -34.36 -10.60 10.31
N GLU A 135 -35.34 -11.00 9.50
CA GLU A 135 -36.68 -11.41 9.97
C GLU A 135 -36.86 -12.93 10.02
N ALA A 136 -36.12 -13.68 9.20
CA ALA A 136 -36.22 -15.13 9.13
C ALA A 136 -34.93 -15.77 8.58
N ASP A 137 -34.58 -16.93 9.12
CA ASP A 137 -33.51 -17.79 8.62
C ASP A 137 -34.10 -19.03 7.93
N ARG A 138 -33.47 -19.45 6.84
CA ARG A 138 -33.86 -20.66 6.11
C ARG A 138 -32.62 -21.48 5.76
N ALA A 139 -32.73 -22.78 5.91
CA ALA A 139 -31.76 -23.75 5.43
C ALA A 139 -32.49 -24.84 4.64
N GLY A 140 -31.84 -25.39 3.62
CA GLY A 140 -32.42 -26.41 2.76
C GLY A 140 -31.35 -27.29 2.12
N PHE A 141 -31.78 -28.46 1.67
CA PHE A 141 -30.95 -29.39 0.90
C PHE A 141 -31.24 -29.22 -0.59
N LEU A 142 -30.18 -29.16 -1.40
CA LEU A 142 -30.29 -29.18 -2.86
C LEU A 142 -30.24 -30.64 -3.34
N THR A 143 -31.22 -31.08 -4.13
CA THR A 143 -31.27 -32.43 -4.72
C THR A 143 -31.15 -32.37 -6.24
N GLU A 144 -30.88 -33.51 -6.86
CA GLU A 144 -31.02 -33.68 -8.32
C GLU A 144 -32.43 -33.25 -8.78
N THR A 145 -32.51 -32.75 -10.01
CA THR A 145 -33.75 -32.28 -10.64
C THR A 145 -34.38 -33.39 -11.46
#